data_AF-A0A6N0NVD9-F1
#
_entry.id   AF-A0A6N0NVD9-F1
#
_cell.length_a   1.000
_cell.length_b   1.000
_cell.length_c   1.000
_cell.angle_alpha   90.00
_cell.angle_beta   90.00
_cell.angle_gamma   90.00
#
_symmetry.space_group_name_H-M   'P 1'
#
loop_
_entity.id
_entity.type
_entity.pdbx_description
1 polymer ?
#
loop_
_entity_poly.entity_id
_entity_poly.type
_entity_poly.pdbx_seq_one_letter_code
_entity_poly.pdbx_strand_id
1 'polypeptide(L)'
;MAETLVDQALRLLEKYPLCDSCLGRCFAKLGHGYQNRERGRAIKLSILMELDRKIKGHQLNDLNEIREVLFNSGEVAKPLYEHYFKDPMQERTCYLCNNSLDEIKEDFLSKSLKILRERKVGYVLGVRLSVRTQELETSFATENGLIFYESMKNEIRREVGKRLSSLGYEPEIDKPEVELVYDVETREVKVTQKTKRSLYLYTRFSRDVPISSWYSKGGESLDQKIKGKIIVPFTEPSSVRILEFYPIVLEEEPKEGEYSGYIMRRVGPIGKKEFNLLVQSKPTVRYYRVTFFSENRIGHEIYAGIQDVVIQAKNYEELSQKLREMNVSLISVDLLKTEGRHRRVMSLLTSKRE
;
A
#
# COMPACT_ATOMS: atom_id res chain seq x y z
N MET A 1 25.79 -7.13 -34.51
CA MET A 1 24.69 -6.14 -34.52
C MET A 1 24.01 -6.19 -33.16
N ALA A 2 23.51 -5.07 -32.66
CA ALA A 2 22.67 -5.09 -31.46
C ALA A 2 21.40 -5.90 -31.75
N GLU A 3 20.99 -6.74 -30.81
CA GLU A 3 19.78 -7.54 -30.92
C GLU A 3 18.53 -6.64 -31.02
N THR A 4 17.64 -6.91 -31.97
CA THR A 4 16.38 -6.17 -32.11
C THR A 4 15.28 -6.73 -31.21
N LEU A 5 14.23 -5.95 -30.98
CA LEU A 5 13.02 -6.39 -30.27
C LEU A 5 12.40 -7.63 -30.94
N VAL A 6 12.46 -7.71 -32.27
CA VAL A 6 11.88 -8.81 -33.04
C VAL A 6 12.74 -10.07 -32.89
N ASP A 7 14.06 -9.94 -32.88
CA ASP A 7 14.98 -11.05 -32.60
C ASP A 7 14.75 -11.61 -31.19
N GLN A 8 14.61 -10.73 -30.19
CA GLN A 8 14.33 -11.15 -28.82
C GLN A 8 12.97 -11.86 -28.72
N ALA A 9 11.95 -11.34 -29.40
CA ALA A 9 10.63 -11.96 -29.44
C ALA A 9 10.64 -13.32 -30.16
N LEU A 10 11.42 -13.46 -31.22
CA LEU A 10 11.62 -14.73 -31.92
C LEU A 10 12.26 -15.77 -31.00
N ARG A 11 13.33 -15.42 -30.28
CA ARG A 11 13.97 -16.31 -29.29
C ARG A 11 13.03 -16.78 -28.18
N LEU A 12 12.09 -15.92 -27.76
CA LEU A 12 11.05 -16.31 -26.81
C LEU A 12 10.12 -17.36 -27.42
N LEU A 13 9.65 -17.13 -28.66
CA LEU A 13 8.73 -18.03 -29.36
C LEU A 13 9.39 -19.33 -29.83
N GLU A 14 10.72 -19.40 -29.94
CA GLU A 14 11.44 -20.66 -30.13
C GLU A 14 11.29 -21.60 -28.92
N LYS A 15 11.07 -21.05 -27.71
CA LYS A 15 11.11 -21.81 -26.45
C LYS A 15 9.75 -21.93 -25.76
N TYR A 16 8.92 -20.89 -25.85
CA TYR A 16 7.73 -20.77 -25.02
C TYR A 16 6.49 -20.46 -25.86
N PRO A 17 5.38 -21.21 -25.69
CA PRO A 17 4.10 -20.79 -26.23
C PRO A 17 3.60 -19.54 -25.51
N LEU A 18 3.38 -18.45 -26.23
CA LEU A 18 2.96 -17.18 -25.64
C LEU A 18 1.72 -16.64 -26.36
N CYS A 19 0.67 -16.31 -25.61
CA CYS A 19 -0.47 -15.59 -26.20
C CYS A 19 -0.08 -14.14 -26.55
N ASP A 20 -0.93 -13.48 -27.35
CA ASP A 20 -0.68 -12.11 -27.81
C ASP A 20 -0.42 -11.15 -26.64
N SER A 21 -1.24 -11.20 -25.59
CA SER A 21 -1.05 -10.35 -24.41
C SER A 21 0.27 -10.64 -23.68
N CYS A 22 0.60 -11.92 -23.44
CA CYS A 22 1.81 -12.28 -22.72
C CYS A 22 3.09 -11.94 -23.48
N LEU A 23 3.10 -12.10 -24.81
CA LEU A 23 4.22 -11.62 -25.62
C LEU A 23 4.29 -10.08 -25.60
N GLY A 24 3.16 -9.40 -25.76
CA GLY A 24 3.13 -7.94 -25.72
C GLY A 24 3.54 -7.34 -24.36
N ARG A 25 3.31 -8.06 -23.26
CA ARG A 25 3.77 -7.71 -21.91
C ARG A 25 5.28 -7.68 -21.79
N CYS A 26 5.99 -8.50 -22.56
CA CYS A 26 7.44 -8.53 -22.58
C CYS A 26 8.04 -7.18 -23.02
N PHE A 27 7.27 -6.41 -23.78
CA PHE A 27 7.66 -5.15 -24.38
C PHE A 27 6.71 -4.00 -24.01
N ALA A 28 6.00 -4.11 -22.88
CA ALA A 28 4.89 -3.23 -22.52
C ALA A 28 5.26 -1.74 -22.37
N LYS A 29 6.53 -1.47 -22.01
CA LYS A 29 7.06 -0.12 -21.85
C LYS A 29 7.53 0.52 -23.17
N LEU A 30 7.40 -0.18 -24.29
CA LEU A 30 7.75 0.31 -25.63
C LEU A 30 6.47 0.59 -26.43
N GLY A 31 6.39 1.76 -27.06
CA GLY A 31 5.23 2.17 -27.85
C GLY A 31 3.99 2.41 -26.97
N HIS A 32 3.71 3.68 -26.65
CA HIS A 32 2.58 4.08 -25.83
C HIS A 32 1.24 4.00 -26.59
N GLY A 33 0.13 3.95 -25.86
CA GLY A 33 -1.23 4.00 -26.43
C GLY A 33 -1.86 2.64 -26.74
N TYR A 34 -1.06 1.60 -26.93
CA TYR A 34 -1.56 0.27 -27.33
C TYR A 34 -1.73 -0.70 -26.16
N GLN A 35 -2.68 -1.63 -26.30
CA GLN A 35 -2.84 -2.78 -25.42
C GLN A 35 -1.75 -3.82 -25.67
N ASN A 36 -1.47 -4.65 -24.66
CA ASN A 36 -0.44 -5.68 -24.82
C ASN A 36 -0.87 -6.74 -25.84
N ARG A 37 -2.16 -7.06 -25.92
CA ARG A 37 -2.71 -7.95 -26.96
C ARG A 37 -2.36 -7.44 -28.36
N GLU A 38 -2.60 -6.16 -28.63
CA GLU A 38 -2.29 -5.54 -29.92
C GLU A 38 -0.80 -5.58 -30.22
N ARG A 39 0.04 -5.21 -29.24
CA ARG A 39 1.50 -5.22 -29.37
C ARG A 39 2.04 -6.61 -29.69
N GLY A 40 1.64 -7.63 -28.93
CA GLY A 40 2.13 -8.98 -29.16
C GLY A 40 1.61 -9.57 -30.47
N ARG A 41 0.37 -9.28 -30.87
CA ARG A 41 -0.16 -9.68 -32.18
C ARG A 41 0.66 -9.04 -33.32
N ALA A 42 0.97 -7.75 -33.22
CA ALA A 42 1.80 -7.06 -34.20
C ALA A 42 3.19 -7.69 -34.32
N ILE A 43 3.85 -7.96 -33.20
CA ILE A 43 5.17 -8.63 -33.17
C ILE A 43 5.10 -10.01 -33.84
N LYS A 44 4.10 -10.83 -33.51
CA LYS A 44 3.94 -12.15 -34.12
C LYS A 44 3.71 -12.05 -35.62
N LEU A 45 2.86 -11.13 -36.08
CA LEU A 45 2.64 -10.91 -37.50
C LEU A 45 3.93 -10.49 -38.22
N SER A 46 4.73 -9.61 -37.63
CA SER A 46 6.04 -9.23 -38.18
C SER A 46 6.99 -10.43 -38.30
N ILE A 47 7.05 -11.29 -37.28
CA ILE A 47 7.83 -12.53 -37.31
C ILE A 47 7.31 -13.45 -38.41
N LEU A 48 6.01 -13.69 -38.48
CA LEU A 48 5.39 -14.57 -39.48
C LEU A 48 5.65 -14.11 -40.91
N MET A 49 5.57 -12.79 -41.16
CA MET A 49 5.91 -12.21 -42.46
C MET A 49 7.39 -12.41 -42.81
N GLU A 50 8.29 -12.25 -41.84
CA GLU A 50 9.72 -12.46 -42.05
C GLU A 50 10.05 -13.95 -42.29
N LEU A 51 9.37 -14.87 -41.59
CA LEU A 51 9.47 -16.30 -41.86
C LEU A 51 8.97 -16.65 -43.27
N ASP A 52 7.81 -16.13 -43.68
CA ASP A 52 7.27 -16.31 -45.03
C ASP A 52 8.22 -15.78 -46.12
N ARG A 53 8.84 -14.61 -45.87
CA ARG A 53 9.87 -14.03 -46.75
C ARG A 53 11.08 -14.96 -46.88
N LYS A 54 11.56 -15.56 -45.78
CA LYS A 54 12.68 -16.50 -45.78
C LYS A 54 12.35 -17.81 -46.51
N ILE A 55 11.14 -18.33 -46.34
CA ILE A 55 10.67 -19.53 -47.07
C ILE A 55 10.69 -19.26 -48.58
N LYS A 56 10.02 -18.19 -49.02
CA LYS A 56 9.93 -17.82 -50.44
C LYS A 56 11.28 -17.45 -51.04
N GLY A 57 12.19 -16.90 -50.24
CA GLY A 57 13.55 -16.58 -50.64
C GLY A 57 14.53 -17.76 -50.60
N HIS A 58 14.07 -18.98 -50.31
CA HIS A 58 14.90 -20.19 -50.15
C HIS A 58 16.06 -19.99 -49.15
N GLN A 59 15.79 -19.27 -48.05
CA GLN A 59 16.77 -18.95 -47.00
C GLN A 59 16.72 -19.92 -45.80
N LEU A 60 15.83 -20.91 -45.84
CA LEU A 60 15.72 -21.97 -44.84
C LEU A 60 16.21 -23.29 -45.44
N ASN A 61 16.96 -24.08 -44.68
CA ASN A 61 17.42 -25.40 -45.15
C ASN A 61 16.29 -26.44 -44.99
N ASP A 62 15.57 -26.39 -43.87
CA ASP A 62 14.39 -27.21 -43.60
C ASP A 62 13.23 -26.36 -43.07
N LEU A 63 12.01 -26.58 -43.59
CA LEU A 63 10.79 -25.97 -43.07
C LEU A 63 10.55 -26.35 -41.61
N ASN A 64 11.02 -27.51 -41.15
CA ASN A 64 10.87 -27.91 -39.76
C ASN A 64 11.58 -26.96 -38.78
N GLU A 65 12.56 -26.15 -39.23
CA GLU A 65 13.26 -25.16 -38.39
C GLU A 65 12.30 -24.13 -37.76
N ILE A 66 11.20 -23.80 -38.44
CA ILE A 66 10.25 -22.77 -37.97
C ILE A 66 9.04 -23.35 -37.24
N ARG A 67 8.92 -24.68 -37.19
CA ARG A 67 7.71 -25.37 -36.74
C ARG A 67 7.35 -25.02 -35.29
N GLU A 68 8.35 -25.01 -34.41
CA GLU A 68 8.19 -24.67 -33.00
C GLU A 68 7.74 -23.22 -32.80
N VAL A 69 8.30 -22.28 -33.58
CA VAL A 69 7.91 -20.86 -33.54
C VAL A 69 6.45 -20.69 -33.95
N LEU A 70 6.00 -21.40 -34.98
CA LEU A 70 4.61 -21.36 -35.43
C LEU A 70 3.67 -21.90 -34.36
N PHE A 71 3.97 -23.06 -33.76
CA PHE A 71 3.17 -23.61 -32.66
C PHE A 71 3.09 -22.67 -31.46
N ASN A 72 4.22 -22.10 -31.07
CA ASN A 72 4.31 -21.20 -29.93
C ASN A 72 3.70 -19.81 -30.17
N SER A 73 3.55 -19.42 -31.44
CA SER A 73 2.82 -18.22 -31.85
C SER A 73 1.30 -18.37 -31.70
N GLY A 74 0.79 -19.60 -31.64
CA GLY A 74 -0.62 -19.90 -31.45
C GLY A 74 -1.47 -19.53 -32.67
N GLU A 75 -2.75 -19.20 -32.43
CA GLU A 75 -3.78 -19.04 -33.48
C GLU A 75 -3.38 -18.14 -34.65
N VAL A 76 -2.64 -17.06 -34.41
CA VAL A 76 -2.22 -16.12 -35.47
C VAL A 76 -1.30 -16.76 -36.52
N ALA A 77 -0.57 -17.82 -36.16
CA ALA A 77 0.32 -18.53 -37.07
C ALA A 77 -0.38 -19.64 -37.86
N LYS A 78 -1.59 -20.03 -37.47
CA LYS A 78 -2.34 -21.15 -38.05
C LYS A 78 -2.48 -21.06 -39.58
N PRO A 79 -2.85 -19.91 -40.18
CA PRO A 79 -2.97 -19.81 -41.63
C PRO A 79 -1.66 -20.07 -42.38
N LEU A 80 -0.53 -19.57 -41.85
CA LEU A 80 0.79 -19.77 -42.44
C LEU A 80 1.24 -21.23 -42.30
N TYR A 81 1.00 -21.82 -41.13
CA TYR A 81 1.32 -23.21 -40.84
C TYR A 81 0.58 -24.15 -41.80
N GLU A 82 -0.75 -24.03 -41.90
CA GLU A 82 -1.58 -24.90 -42.74
C GLU A 82 -1.22 -24.77 -44.23
N HIS A 83 -0.80 -23.58 -44.67
CA HIS A 83 -0.34 -23.35 -46.04
C HIS A 83 0.89 -24.20 -46.41
N TYR A 84 1.86 -24.33 -45.50
CA TYR A 84 3.13 -24.99 -45.79
C TYR A 84 3.19 -26.47 -45.35
N PHE A 85 2.61 -26.83 -44.19
CA PHE A 85 2.76 -28.17 -43.61
C PHE A 85 1.64 -29.14 -43.99
N LYS A 86 0.48 -28.64 -44.45
CA LYS A 86 -0.67 -29.44 -44.92
C LYS A 86 -1.19 -30.48 -43.91
N ASP A 87 -0.88 -30.29 -42.63
CA ASP A 87 -1.38 -31.06 -41.49
C ASP A 87 -1.98 -30.11 -40.43
N PRO A 88 -2.82 -30.60 -39.49
CA PRO A 88 -3.39 -29.72 -38.48
C PRO A 88 -2.32 -29.21 -37.52
N MET A 89 -2.36 -27.90 -37.24
CA MET A 89 -1.44 -27.28 -36.29
C MET A 89 -1.73 -27.74 -34.86
N GLN A 90 -0.69 -28.12 -34.12
CA GLN A 90 -0.81 -28.43 -32.69
C GLN A 90 -1.20 -27.18 -31.90
N GLU A 91 -2.22 -27.31 -31.04
CA GLU A 91 -2.59 -26.25 -30.09
C GLU A 91 -1.74 -26.32 -28.82
N ARG A 92 -1.23 -25.16 -28.39
CA ARG A 92 -0.46 -25.00 -27.15
C ARG A 92 -1.06 -23.89 -26.30
N THR A 93 -1.18 -24.13 -25.00
CA THR A 93 -1.60 -23.10 -24.06
C THR A 93 -0.45 -22.16 -23.75
N CYS A 94 -0.75 -20.89 -23.49
CA CYS A 94 0.29 -19.93 -23.13
C CYS A 94 1.00 -20.35 -21.83
N TYR A 95 2.32 -20.40 -21.89
CA TYR A 95 3.21 -20.74 -20.77
C TYR A 95 2.98 -19.90 -19.51
N LEU A 96 2.63 -18.61 -19.67
CA LEU A 96 2.48 -17.68 -18.54
C LEU A 96 1.05 -17.64 -17.96
N CYS A 97 0.03 -17.60 -18.82
CA CYS A 97 -1.35 -17.36 -18.38
C CYS A 97 -2.33 -18.50 -18.68
N ASN A 98 -1.89 -19.58 -19.33
CA ASN A 98 -2.75 -20.68 -19.78
C ASN A 98 -3.96 -20.21 -20.59
N ASN A 99 -3.81 -19.12 -21.37
CA ASN A 99 -4.87 -18.49 -22.18
C ASN A 99 -6.09 -17.97 -21.38
N SER A 100 -5.98 -17.82 -20.06
CA SER A 100 -7.10 -17.38 -19.20
C SER A 100 -7.25 -15.86 -19.05
N LEU A 101 -6.33 -15.07 -19.60
CA LEU A 101 -6.19 -13.67 -19.25
C LEU A 101 -7.40 -12.79 -19.63
N ASP A 102 -7.99 -13.04 -20.79
CA ASP A 102 -9.15 -12.25 -21.26
C ASP A 102 -10.41 -12.60 -20.47
N GLU A 103 -10.60 -13.88 -20.15
CA GLU A 103 -11.67 -14.35 -19.26
C GLU A 103 -11.55 -13.74 -17.86
N ILE A 104 -10.33 -13.69 -17.31
CA ILE A 104 -10.05 -13.05 -16.01
C ILE A 104 -10.42 -11.56 -16.04
N LYS A 105 -10.06 -10.82 -17.10
CA LYS A 105 -10.41 -9.40 -17.23
C LYS A 105 -11.92 -9.20 -17.31
N GLU A 106 -12.63 -10.06 -18.03
CA GLU A 106 -14.09 -9.99 -18.15
C GLU A 106 -14.80 -10.29 -16.83
N ASP A 107 -14.36 -11.34 -16.15
CA ASP A 107 -14.90 -11.75 -14.85
C ASP A 107 -14.67 -10.66 -13.79
N PHE A 108 -13.47 -10.07 -13.76
CA PHE A 108 -13.18 -8.96 -12.86
C PHE A 108 -14.02 -7.72 -13.17
N LEU A 109 -14.16 -7.36 -14.45
CA LEU A 109 -14.99 -6.23 -14.87
C LEU A 109 -16.45 -6.41 -14.44
N SER A 110 -17.05 -7.56 -14.77
CA SER A 110 -18.46 -7.84 -14.51
C SER A 110 -18.78 -7.81 -13.00
N LYS A 111 -17.93 -8.43 -12.17
CA LYS A 111 -18.07 -8.44 -10.71
C LYS A 111 -17.87 -7.05 -10.10
N SER A 112 -16.91 -6.28 -10.60
CA SER A 112 -16.69 -4.90 -10.14
C SER A 112 -17.86 -3.98 -10.50
N LEU A 113 -18.37 -4.08 -11.72
CA LEU A 113 -19.55 -3.32 -12.17
C LEU A 113 -20.77 -3.61 -11.30
N LYS A 114 -21.00 -4.87 -10.94
CA LYS A 114 -22.11 -5.23 -10.05
C LYS A 114 -22.01 -4.49 -8.71
N ILE A 115 -20.84 -4.52 -8.07
CA ILE A 115 -20.59 -3.85 -6.79
C ILE A 115 -20.78 -2.33 -6.90
N LEU A 116 -20.23 -1.72 -7.96
CA LEU A 116 -20.29 -0.26 -8.17
C LEU A 116 -21.68 0.24 -8.55
N ARG A 117 -22.54 -0.62 -9.12
CA ARG A 117 -23.97 -0.30 -9.35
C ARG A 117 -24.76 -0.29 -8.05
N GLU A 118 -24.46 -1.21 -7.14
CA GLU A 118 -25.14 -1.30 -5.84
C GLU A 118 -24.68 -0.18 -4.88
N ARG A 119 -23.45 0.31 -5.03
CA ARG A 119 -22.82 1.26 -4.09
C ARG A 119 -22.02 2.32 -4.85
N LYS A 120 -22.43 3.58 -4.74
CA LYS A 120 -21.66 4.72 -5.25
C LYS A 120 -20.59 5.10 -4.23
N VAL A 121 -19.37 4.61 -4.44
CA VAL A 121 -18.21 4.86 -3.56
C VAL A 121 -16.98 5.16 -4.41
N GLY A 122 -16.10 6.03 -3.90
CA GLY A 122 -14.79 6.25 -4.48
C GLY A 122 -13.94 5.00 -4.35
N TYR A 123 -13.38 4.50 -5.47
CA TYR A 123 -12.74 3.18 -5.48
C TYR A 123 -11.41 3.16 -6.24
N VAL A 124 -10.57 2.19 -5.89
CA VAL A 124 -9.42 1.74 -6.70
C VAL A 124 -9.49 0.24 -6.94
N LEU A 125 -8.78 -0.23 -7.96
CA LEU A 125 -8.70 -1.64 -8.30
C LEU A 125 -7.41 -2.27 -7.77
N GLY A 126 -7.55 -3.45 -7.17
CA GLY A 126 -6.45 -4.33 -6.79
C GLY A 126 -6.56 -5.66 -7.52
N VAL A 127 -5.43 -6.30 -7.79
CA VAL A 127 -5.37 -7.66 -8.32
C VAL A 127 -4.39 -8.46 -7.47
N ARG A 128 -4.78 -9.66 -7.08
CA ARG A 128 -3.97 -10.64 -6.35
C ARG A 128 -3.75 -11.86 -7.23
N LEU A 129 -2.48 -12.11 -7.53
CA LEU A 129 -2.02 -13.32 -8.20
C LEU A 129 -1.59 -14.35 -7.15
N SER A 130 -1.63 -15.63 -7.51
CA SER A 130 -1.02 -16.68 -6.69
C SER A 130 0.49 -16.47 -6.58
N VAL A 131 1.11 -17.01 -5.53
CA VAL A 131 2.57 -16.93 -5.33
C VAL A 131 3.29 -17.60 -6.51
N ARG A 132 2.82 -18.78 -6.93
CA ARG A 132 3.35 -19.53 -8.06
C ARG A 132 3.35 -18.72 -9.36
N THR A 133 2.26 -18.00 -9.66
CA THR A 133 2.20 -17.15 -10.87
C THR A 133 3.19 -16.00 -10.77
N GLN A 134 3.31 -15.35 -9.61
CA GLN A 134 4.27 -14.24 -9.42
C GLN A 134 5.72 -14.70 -9.60
N GLU A 135 6.08 -15.86 -9.05
CA GLU A 135 7.40 -16.48 -9.22
C GLU A 135 7.67 -16.85 -10.67
N LEU A 136 6.72 -17.51 -11.34
CA LEU A 136 6.83 -17.85 -12.76
C LEU A 136 7.12 -16.63 -13.64
N GLU A 137 6.39 -15.52 -13.45
CA GLU A 137 6.61 -14.29 -14.20
C GLU A 137 7.97 -13.66 -13.93
N THR A 138 8.40 -13.70 -12.65
CA THR A 138 9.67 -13.12 -12.22
C THR A 138 10.83 -13.90 -12.81
N SER A 139 10.82 -15.23 -12.72
CA SER A 139 11.83 -16.11 -13.31
C SER A 139 11.86 -15.95 -14.83
N PHE A 140 10.70 -16.04 -15.49
CA PHE A 140 10.59 -15.85 -16.94
C PHE A 140 11.19 -14.52 -17.42
N ALA A 141 10.85 -13.42 -16.74
CA ALA A 141 11.37 -12.10 -17.12
C ALA A 141 12.88 -11.97 -16.89
N THR A 142 13.40 -12.55 -15.81
CA THR A 142 14.82 -12.49 -15.45
C THR A 142 15.67 -13.34 -16.39
N GLU A 143 15.29 -14.61 -16.59
CA GLU A 143 16.01 -15.57 -17.44
C GLU A 143 16.08 -15.12 -18.90
N ASN A 144 15.07 -14.37 -19.36
CA ASN A 144 15.00 -13.87 -20.73
C ASN A 144 15.40 -12.39 -20.89
N GLY A 145 15.91 -11.74 -19.83
CA GLY A 145 16.41 -10.37 -19.89
C GLY A 145 15.35 -9.32 -20.28
N LEU A 146 14.11 -9.46 -19.81
CA LEU A 146 12.97 -8.63 -20.22
C LEU A 146 12.88 -7.32 -19.43
N ILE A 147 13.69 -6.33 -19.82
CA ILE A 147 13.77 -5.01 -19.15
C ILE A 147 12.43 -4.24 -19.22
N PHE A 148 11.68 -4.43 -20.31
CA PHE A 148 10.43 -3.72 -20.58
C PHE A 148 9.17 -4.47 -20.13
N TYR A 149 9.33 -5.54 -19.35
CA TYR A 149 8.23 -6.40 -18.91
C TYR A 149 7.20 -5.66 -18.03
N GLU A 150 5.92 -5.94 -18.26
CA GLU A 150 4.80 -5.60 -17.37
C GLU A 150 4.22 -6.87 -16.73
N SER A 151 4.01 -6.85 -15.41
CA SER A 151 3.36 -7.96 -14.67
C SER A 151 1.89 -8.13 -15.06
N MET A 152 1.35 -9.35 -14.97
CA MET A 152 -0.05 -9.64 -15.31
C MET A 152 -1.02 -8.85 -14.44
N LYS A 153 -0.68 -8.70 -13.16
CA LYS A 153 -1.41 -7.88 -12.19
C LYS A 153 -1.65 -6.45 -12.71
N ASN A 154 -0.62 -5.83 -13.27
CA ASN A 154 -0.70 -4.45 -13.75
C ASN A 154 -1.51 -4.34 -15.04
N GLU A 155 -1.35 -5.28 -15.98
CA GLU A 155 -2.16 -5.31 -17.19
C GLU A 155 -3.65 -5.47 -16.86
N ILE A 156 -4.02 -6.47 -16.05
CA ILE A 156 -5.41 -6.71 -15.65
C ILE A 156 -6.00 -5.45 -15.02
N ARG A 157 -5.31 -4.86 -14.04
CA ARG A 157 -5.76 -3.64 -13.36
C ARG A 157 -5.94 -2.47 -14.35
N ARG A 158 -4.97 -2.26 -15.24
CA ARG A 158 -4.95 -1.15 -16.21
C ARG A 158 -6.09 -1.29 -17.22
N GLU A 159 -6.29 -2.48 -17.79
CA GLU A 159 -7.31 -2.69 -18.81
C GLU A 159 -8.72 -2.70 -18.21
N VAL A 160 -8.94 -3.38 -17.09
CA VAL A 160 -10.25 -3.36 -16.41
C VAL A 160 -10.60 -1.94 -15.94
N GLY A 161 -9.62 -1.19 -15.42
CA GLY A 161 -9.81 0.21 -15.05
C GLY A 161 -10.25 1.08 -16.23
N LYS A 162 -9.57 0.97 -17.39
CA LYS A 162 -9.98 1.68 -18.61
C LYS A 162 -11.41 1.33 -19.04
N ARG A 163 -11.77 0.05 -19.01
CA ARG A 163 -13.11 -0.42 -19.38
C ARG A 163 -14.18 0.10 -18.42
N LEU A 164 -13.92 0.13 -17.12
CA LEU A 164 -14.82 0.75 -16.13
C LEU A 164 -14.98 2.25 -16.34
N SER A 165 -13.88 2.98 -16.59
CA SER A 165 -13.93 4.41 -16.91
C SER A 165 -14.78 4.70 -18.15
N SER A 166 -14.63 3.90 -19.22
CA SER A 166 -15.47 4.03 -20.43
C SER A 166 -16.96 3.77 -20.18
N LEU A 167 -17.30 3.06 -19.10
CA LEU A 167 -18.68 2.81 -18.67
C LEU A 167 -19.18 3.86 -17.66
N GLY A 168 -18.42 4.93 -17.41
CA GLY A 168 -18.78 6.02 -16.49
C GLY A 168 -18.40 5.78 -15.02
N TYR A 169 -17.62 4.73 -14.74
CA TYR A 169 -17.13 4.42 -13.39
C TYR A 169 -15.63 4.73 -13.28
N GLU A 170 -15.28 6.00 -13.12
CA GLU A 170 -13.89 6.43 -13.01
C GLU A 170 -13.28 6.09 -11.63
N PRO A 171 -12.11 5.41 -11.56
CA PRO A 171 -11.43 5.15 -10.29
C PRO A 171 -10.90 6.43 -9.62
N GLU A 172 -11.05 6.54 -8.29
CA GLU A 172 -10.53 7.65 -7.49
C GLU A 172 -9.17 7.29 -6.89
N ILE A 173 -8.09 7.64 -7.57
CA ILE A 173 -6.72 7.24 -7.19
C ILE A 173 -6.24 7.94 -5.92
N ASP A 174 -6.51 9.25 -5.78
CA ASP A 174 -5.96 10.06 -4.70
C ASP A 174 -6.68 9.83 -3.37
N LYS A 175 -7.99 9.57 -3.43
CA LYS A 175 -8.85 9.57 -2.25
C LYS A 175 -9.84 8.40 -2.18
N PRO A 176 -9.46 7.14 -2.51
CA PRO A 176 -10.40 6.03 -2.52
C PRO A 176 -10.97 5.74 -1.13
N GLU A 177 -12.25 5.41 -1.08
CA GLU A 177 -12.93 4.86 0.09
C GLU A 177 -12.74 3.35 0.19
N VAL A 178 -12.71 2.67 -0.97
CA VAL A 178 -12.56 1.22 -1.05
C VAL A 178 -11.52 0.80 -2.09
N GLU A 179 -10.94 -0.38 -1.90
CA GLU A 179 -10.19 -1.11 -2.91
C GLU A 179 -10.95 -2.39 -3.26
N LEU A 180 -11.28 -2.55 -4.55
CA LEU A 180 -11.87 -3.76 -5.11
C LEU A 180 -10.73 -4.70 -5.53
N VAL A 181 -10.45 -5.70 -4.70
CA VAL A 181 -9.34 -6.63 -4.93
C VAL A 181 -9.86 -7.89 -5.60
N TYR A 182 -9.48 -8.12 -6.85
CA TYR A 182 -9.73 -9.37 -7.55
C TYR A 182 -8.66 -10.41 -7.22
N ASP A 183 -9.09 -11.55 -6.70
CA ASP A 183 -8.24 -12.71 -6.49
C ASP A 183 -8.36 -13.64 -7.70
N VAL A 184 -7.26 -13.81 -8.44
CA VAL A 184 -7.26 -14.60 -9.68
C VAL A 184 -7.48 -16.09 -9.40
N GLU A 185 -7.10 -16.58 -8.22
CA GLU A 185 -7.23 -17.98 -7.86
C GLU A 185 -8.65 -18.32 -7.42
N THR A 186 -9.25 -17.50 -6.55
CA THR A 186 -10.63 -17.73 -6.08
C THR A 186 -11.70 -17.15 -7.02
N ARG A 187 -11.31 -16.32 -7.99
CA ARG A 187 -12.21 -15.58 -8.88
C ARG A 187 -13.20 -14.70 -8.12
N GLU A 188 -12.78 -14.12 -7.00
CA GLU A 188 -13.64 -13.25 -6.18
C GLU A 188 -13.16 -11.81 -6.19
N VAL A 189 -14.10 -10.85 -6.11
CA VAL A 189 -13.80 -9.44 -5.82
C VAL A 189 -14.08 -9.16 -4.35
N LYS A 190 -13.03 -8.86 -3.58
CA LYS A 190 -13.12 -8.48 -2.17
C LYS A 190 -13.08 -6.97 -2.03
N VAL A 191 -14.05 -6.40 -1.31
CA VAL A 191 -14.11 -4.97 -1.01
C VAL A 191 -13.33 -4.69 0.28
N THR A 192 -12.24 -3.92 0.19
CA THR A 192 -11.44 -3.54 1.35
C THR A 192 -11.59 -2.04 1.62
N GLN A 193 -12.03 -1.65 2.82
CA GLN A 193 -12.09 -0.22 3.18
C GLN A 193 -10.68 0.38 3.30
N LYS A 194 -10.48 1.54 2.67
CA LYS A 194 -9.28 2.36 2.82
C LYS A 194 -9.54 3.35 3.96
N THR A 195 -8.98 3.06 5.13
CA THR A 195 -8.99 4.04 6.24
C THR A 195 -7.91 5.09 5.97
N LYS A 196 -8.33 6.33 5.73
CA LYS A 196 -7.42 7.47 5.79
C LYS A 196 -7.14 7.75 7.26
N ARG A 197 -5.87 7.92 7.59
CA ARG A 197 -5.41 8.24 8.94
C ARG A 197 -4.48 9.41 8.81
N SER A 198 -4.65 10.40 9.64
CA SER A 198 -3.79 11.56 9.72
C SER A 198 -3.13 11.62 11.10
N LEU A 199 -1.82 11.85 11.09
CA LEU A 199 -1.04 12.08 12.29
C LEU A 199 -1.19 13.54 12.71
N TYR A 200 -1.47 13.70 13.99
CA TYR A 200 -1.44 14.96 14.70
C TYR A 200 -0.47 14.84 15.87
N LEU A 201 0.02 15.99 16.32
CA LEU A 201 0.72 16.16 17.57
C LEU A 201 -0.20 16.89 18.54
N TYR A 202 -0.19 16.47 19.80
CA TYR A 202 -0.91 17.19 20.84
C TYR A 202 -0.06 17.44 22.08
N THR A 203 -0.33 18.57 22.72
CA THR A 203 -0.03 18.82 24.14
C THR A 203 -1.35 18.88 24.89
N ARG A 204 -1.35 18.59 26.19
CA ARG A 204 -2.52 18.73 27.06
C ARG A 204 -2.20 19.63 28.23
N PHE A 205 -2.83 20.82 28.27
CA PHE A 205 -2.66 21.81 29.34
C PHE A 205 -3.66 21.65 30.48
N SER A 206 -4.85 21.12 30.22
CA SER A 206 -5.85 20.86 31.25
C SER A 206 -5.66 19.47 31.86
N ARG A 207 -5.62 19.40 33.20
CA ARG A 207 -5.71 18.13 33.93
C ARG A 207 -7.17 17.68 34.00
N ASP A 208 -7.35 16.39 34.15
CA ASP A 208 -8.66 15.73 34.35
C ASP A 208 -9.63 15.83 33.18
N VAL A 209 -9.12 16.18 31.99
CA VAL A 209 -9.83 16.05 30.72
C VAL A 209 -9.29 14.81 29.98
N PRO A 210 -10.00 13.67 29.98
CA PRO A 210 -9.54 12.47 29.28
C PRO A 210 -9.68 12.58 27.76
N ILE A 211 -8.97 11.69 27.06
CA ILE A 211 -9.12 11.57 25.60
C ILE A 211 -10.47 10.94 25.24
N SER A 212 -10.93 9.95 26.02
CA SER A 212 -12.19 9.26 25.79
C SER A 212 -13.23 9.62 26.84
N SER A 213 -14.43 9.92 26.36
CA SER A 213 -15.67 10.17 27.11
C SER A 213 -16.03 9.07 28.12
N TRP A 214 -15.60 7.83 27.88
CA TRP A 214 -15.81 6.73 28.83
C TRP A 214 -15.18 7.00 30.21
N TYR A 215 -14.12 7.80 30.26
CA TYR A 215 -13.43 8.17 31.48
C TYR A 215 -13.85 9.55 32.03
N SER A 216 -14.72 10.30 31.33
CA SER A 216 -14.97 11.71 31.67
C SER A 216 -15.90 11.92 32.86
N LYS A 217 -16.51 10.86 33.42
CA LYS A 217 -17.48 10.94 34.54
C LYS A 217 -18.56 12.03 34.34
N GLY A 218 -18.96 12.29 33.09
CA GLY A 218 -19.94 13.33 32.72
C GLY A 218 -19.34 14.70 32.39
N GLY A 219 -18.02 14.87 32.49
CA GLY A 219 -17.28 16.07 32.07
C GLY A 219 -16.83 16.05 30.60
N GLU A 220 -16.02 17.04 30.23
CA GLU A 220 -15.49 17.17 28.86
C GLU A 220 -14.47 16.08 28.51
N SER A 221 -14.37 15.76 27.21
CA SER A 221 -13.38 14.82 26.67
C SER A 221 -13.03 15.17 25.22
N LEU A 222 -11.85 14.75 24.78
CA LEU A 222 -11.34 15.09 23.45
C LEU A 222 -12.17 14.46 22.32
N ASP A 223 -12.56 13.19 22.45
CA ASP A 223 -13.36 12.45 21.47
C ASP A 223 -14.74 13.08 21.22
N GLN A 224 -15.39 13.63 22.25
CA GLN A 224 -16.65 14.37 22.10
C GLN A 224 -16.51 15.64 21.26
N LYS A 225 -15.36 16.32 21.33
CA LYS A 225 -15.11 17.55 20.56
C LYS A 225 -14.68 17.24 19.12
N ILE A 226 -13.81 16.25 18.92
CA ILE A 226 -13.29 15.89 17.59
C ILE A 226 -14.33 15.08 16.77
N LYS A 227 -15.25 14.35 17.43
CA LYS A 227 -16.29 13.54 16.79
C LYS A 227 -15.75 12.57 15.73
N GLY A 228 -14.77 11.75 16.12
CA GLY A 228 -14.15 10.80 15.21
C GLY A 228 -13.38 9.72 15.95
N LYS A 229 -12.90 8.73 15.19
CA LYS A 229 -12.09 7.65 15.76
C LYS A 229 -10.69 8.17 16.10
N ILE A 230 -10.37 8.11 17.38
CA ILE A 230 -9.07 8.50 17.92
C ILE A 230 -8.26 7.24 18.22
N ILE A 231 -7.04 7.19 17.69
CA ILE A 231 -6.07 6.14 17.99
C ILE A 231 -4.85 6.79 18.62
N VAL A 232 -4.53 6.39 19.86
CA VAL A 232 -3.44 6.97 20.63
C VAL A 232 -2.31 5.95 20.74
N PRO A 233 -1.13 6.16 20.10
CA PRO A 233 0.00 5.23 20.19
C PRO A 233 0.48 4.99 21.63
N PHE A 234 0.48 6.05 22.44
CA PHE A 234 0.74 6.04 23.88
C PHE A 234 0.21 7.34 24.51
N THR A 235 -0.19 7.28 25.78
CA THR A 235 -0.81 8.40 26.50
C THR A 235 -0.37 8.41 27.97
N GLU A 236 -0.64 9.54 28.64
CA GLU A 236 -0.59 9.65 30.11
C GLU A 236 -2.01 9.71 30.70
N PRO A 237 -2.22 9.35 31.98
CA PRO A 237 -3.50 9.52 32.68
C PRO A 237 -4.01 10.96 32.63
N SER A 238 -5.32 11.19 32.65
CA SER A 238 -5.92 12.54 32.51
C SER A 238 -5.42 13.55 33.55
N SER A 239 -5.04 13.10 34.75
CA SER A 239 -4.47 13.93 35.81
C SER A 239 -3.08 14.49 35.50
N VAL A 240 -2.40 13.96 34.48
CA VAL A 240 -1.07 14.41 34.05
C VAL A 240 -1.21 15.47 32.96
N ARG A 241 -0.64 16.64 33.18
CA ARG A 241 -0.48 17.64 32.11
C ARG A 241 0.66 17.22 31.19
N ILE A 242 0.48 17.33 29.87
CA ILE A 242 1.49 16.94 28.88
C ILE A 242 2.01 18.19 28.19
N LEU A 243 3.26 18.57 28.47
CA LEU A 243 3.91 19.76 27.92
C LEU A 243 4.79 19.46 26.70
N GLU A 244 4.85 18.20 26.26
CA GLU A 244 5.57 17.76 25.07
C GLU A 244 4.60 17.23 24.02
N PHE A 245 4.96 17.34 22.74
CA PHE A 245 4.14 16.83 21.64
C PHE A 245 4.06 15.30 21.64
N TYR A 246 2.88 14.77 21.98
CA TYR A 246 2.54 13.37 21.85
C TYR A 246 1.84 13.10 20.50
N PRO A 247 2.09 11.95 19.86
CA PRO A 247 1.38 11.59 18.65
C PRO A 247 -0.06 11.18 18.94
N ILE A 248 -0.97 11.56 18.05
CA ILE A 248 -2.35 11.09 18.01
C ILE A 248 -2.75 10.88 16.55
N VAL A 249 -3.42 9.77 16.28
CA VAL A 249 -3.84 9.39 14.93
C VAL A 249 -5.34 9.49 14.84
N LEU A 250 -5.82 10.26 13.88
CA LEU A 250 -7.24 10.53 13.67
C LEU A 250 -7.66 10.02 12.28
N GLU A 251 -8.84 9.43 12.18
CA GLU A 251 -9.46 9.14 10.88
C GLU A 251 -10.14 10.39 10.28
N GLU A 252 -10.56 11.32 11.15
CA GLU A 252 -11.06 12.66 10.80
C GLU A 252 -9.91 13.68 10.72
N GLU A 253 -10.12 14.76 9.97
CA GLU A 253 -9.16 15.86 9.84
C GLU A 253 -9.67 17.15 10.49
N PRO A 254 -9.73 17.24 11.84
CA PRO A 254 -10.10 18.48 12.51
C PRO A 254 -9.08 19.59 12.21
N LYS A 255 -9.54 20.84 12.32
CA LYS A 255 -8.66 22.01 12.23
C LYS A 255 -7.61 21.99 13.33
N GLU A 256 -6.47 22.63 13.09
CA GLU A 256 -5.51 22.89 14.15
C GLU A 256 -6.08 23.89 15.15
N GLY A 257 -5.76 23.72 16.43
CA GLY A 257 -6.31 24.58 17.47
C GLY A 257 -6.42 23.91 18.83
N GLU A 258 -7.15 24.58 19.71
CA GLU A 258 -7.39 24.16 21.08
C GLU A 258 -8.74 23.43 21.21
N TYR A 259 -8.73 22.31 21.93
CA TYR A 259 -9.88 21.43 22.16
C TYR A 259 -9.89 20.94 23.62
N SER A 260 -10.65 21.59 24.50
CA SER A 260 -10.76 21.18 25.92
C SER A 260 -9.40 21.01 26.62
N GLY A 261 -8.48 21.96 26.38
CA GLY A 261 -7.12 21.96 26.91
C GLY A 261 -6.09 21.19 26.09
N TYR A 262 -6.49 20.56 24.98
CA TYR A 262 -5.58 19.91 24.04
C TYR A 262 -5.21 20.89 22.92
N ILE A 263 -3.92 21.13 22.68
CA ILE A 263 -3.48 21.89 21.50
C ILE A 263 -3.06 20.89 20.44
N MET A 264 -3.78 20.87 19.31
CA MET A 264 -3.61 19.93 18.21
C MET A 264 -2.90 20.59 17.03
N ARG A 265 -1.87 19.93 16.50
CA ARG A 265 -1.13 20.34 15.30
C ARG A 265 -1.09 19.21 14.28
N ARG A 266 -1.40 19.48 13.02
CA ARG A 266 -1.45 18.46 11.97
C ARG A 266 -0.05 18.20 11.43
N VAL A 267 0.29 16.93 11.28
CA VAL A 267 1.48 16.48 10.53
C VAL A 267 1.08 15.96 9.15
N GLY A 268 -0.10 15.34 9.04
CA GLY A 268 -0.75 14.96 7.78
C GLY A 268 -1.00 13.44 7.63
N PRO A 269 -1.34 12.95 6.44
CA PRO A 269 -1.79 11.56 6.23
C PRO A 269 -0.68 10.56 6.54
N ILE A 270 -0.96 9.39 7.10
CA ILE A 270 0.04 8.35 7.38
C ILE A 270 -0.37 7.00 6.79
N GLY A 271 0.60 6.26 6.27
CA GLY A 271 0.40 4.90 5.76
C GLY A 271 0.45 3.83 6.85
N LYS A 272 0.07 2.59 6.50
CA LYS A 272 0.08 1.44 7.43
C LYS A 272 1.46 1.17 8.05
N LYS A 273 2.54 1.31 7.28
CA LYS A 273 3.93 1.11 7.77
C LYS A 273 4.31 2.15 8.82
N GLU A 274 4.03 3.42 8.55
CA GLU A 274 4.31 4.55 9.45
C GLU A 274 3.50 4.44 10.74
N PHE A 275 2.20 4.11 10.60
CA PHE A 275 1.32 3.82 11.73
C PHE A 275 1.86 2.69 12.63
N ASN A 276 2.27 1.56 12.05
CA ASN A 276 2.81 0.44 12.83
C ASN A 276 4.09 0.83 13.58
N LEU A 277 4.97 1.61 12.93
CA LEU A 277 6.21 2.09 13.54
C LEU A 277 5.93 3.03 14.74
N LEU A 278 4.93 3.91 14.62
CA LEU A 278 4.48 4.79 15.70
C LEU A 278 3.99 4.00 16.93
N VAL A 279 3.11 3.03 16.72
CA VAL A 279 2.51 2.24 17.82
C VAL A 279 3.56 1.39 18.55
N GLN A 280 4.55 0.88 17.84
CA GLN A 280 5.63 0.06 18.42
C GLN A 280 6.71 0.89 19.13
N SER A 281 6.87 2.16 18.77
CA SER A 281 7.92 3.02 19.31
C SER A 281 7.39 3.83 20.49
N LYS A 282 7.32 3.22 21.67
CA LYS A 282 6.94 3.92 22.91
C LYS A 282 8.15 4.65 23.54
N PRO A 283 7.91 5.72 24.31
CA PRO A 283 8.98 6.32 25.11
C PRO A 283 9.52 5.34 26.14
N THR A 284 10.85 5.30 26.27
CA THR A 284 11.57 4.46 27.23
C THR A 284 11.81 5.18 28.55
N VAL A 285 11.87 6.52 28.50
CA VAL A 285 12.12 7.39 29.65
C VAL A 285 11.19 8.59 29.56
N ARG A 286 10.64 9.00 30.70
CA ARG A 286 9.79 10.18 30.86
C ARG A 286 10.28 11.00 32.05
N TYR A 287 10.29 12.32 31.89
CA TYR A 287 10.67 13.27 32.92
C TYR A 287 9.42 13.99 33.39
N TYR A 288 9.03 13.73 34.63
CA TYR A 288 7.85 14.32 35.25
C TYR A 288 8.27 15.37 36.26
N ARG A 289 7.74 16.59 36.15
CA ARG A 289 7.73 17.52 37.28
C ARG A 289 6.56 17.16 38.18
N VAL A 290 6.87 16.90 39.44
CA VAL A 290 5.91 16.56 40.47
C VAL A 290 5.91 17.69 41.49
N THR A 291 4.74 18.30 41.67
CA THR A 291 4.46 19.24 42.74
C THR A 291 3.77 18.50 43.86
N PHE A 292 4.26 18.63 45.09
CA PHE A 292 3.73 17.96 46.26
C PHE A 292 3.94 18.81 47.52
N PHE A 293 3.20 18.48 48.57
CA PHE A 293 3.42 19.00 49.91
C PHE A 293 4.16 17.96 50.77
N SER A 294 5.15 18.42 51.53
CA SER A 294 5.84 17.64 52.56
C SER A 294 6.45 18.56 53.60
N GLU A 295 6.41 18.15 54.87
CA GLU A 295 7.10 18.85 55.96
C GLU A 295 8.63 18.75 55.84
N ASN A 296 9.12 17.65 55.24
CA ASN A 296 10.55 17.44 55.01
C ASN A 296 10.95 18.02 53.66
N ARG A 297 12.13 18.66 53.60
CA ARG A 297 12.67 19.18 52.34
C ARG A 297 13.24 18.04 51.49
N ILE A 298 12.49 17.61 50.49
CA ILE A 298 12.83 16.52 49.55
C ILE A 298 13.22 17.10 48.17
N GLY A 299 12.64 18.24 47.79
CA GLY A 299 12.84 18.87 46.49
C GLY A 299 13.14 20.36 46.59
N HIS A 300 12.87 21.07 45.49
CA HIS A 300 12.96 22.53 45.45
C HIS A 300 11.71 23.14 46.09
N GLU A 301 11.86 23.83 47.20
CA GLU A 301 10.75 24.50 47.88
C GLU A 301 10.25 25.71 47.07
N ILE A 302 8.95 25.74 46.86
CA ILE A 302 8.23 26.81 46.18
C ILE A 302 7.66 27.76 47.23
N TYR A 303 6.91 27.20 48.19
CA TYR A 303 6.23 27.97 49.22
C TYR A 303 5.73 27.06 50.35
N ALA A 304 6.13 27.34 51.59
CA ALA A 304 5.56 26.75 52.81
C ALA A 304 5.38 25.21 52.74
N GLY A 305 6.45 24.47 52.45
CA GLY A 305 6.41 23.00 52.34
C GLY A 305 5.85 22.46 51.01
N ILE A 306 5.33 23.31 50.12
CA ILE A 306 5.05 22.95 48.73
C ILE A 306 6.38 22.93 47.97
N GLN A 307 6.66 21.80 47.33
CA GLN A 307 7.94 21.53 46.69
C GLN A 307 7.73 20.93 45.30
N ASP A 308 8.70 21.18 44.41
CA ASP A 308 8.80 20.58 43.09
C ASP A 308 10.02 19.66 43.01
N VAL A 309 9.87 18.53 42.32
CA VAL A 309 10.98 17.66 41.93
C VAL A 309 10.77 17.12 40.52
N VAL A 310 11.86 16.89 39.80
CA VAL A 310 11.82 16.18 38.51
C VAL A 310 12.15 14.72 38.75
N ILE A 311 11.22 13.83 38.43
CA ILE A 311 11.37 12.38 38.56
C ILE A 311 11.44 11.76 37.17
N GLN A 312 12.46 10.94 36.96
CA GLN A 312 12.57 10.09 35.80
C GLN A 312 11.83 8.76 36.05
N ALA A 313 11.00 8.33 35.12
CA ALA A 313 10.33 7.04 35.18
C ALA A 313 10.12 6.45 33.77
N LYS A 314 9.99 5.13 33.66
CA LYS A 314 9.66 4.48 32.39
C LYS A 314 8.22 4.75 31.99
N ASN A 315 7.29 4.80 32.93
CA ASN A 315 5.87 5.04 32.72
C ASN A 315 5.23 5.65 33.99
N TYR A 316 3.94 5.95 33.92
CA TYR A 316 3.21 6.52 35.05
C TYR A 316 3.07 5.54 36.22
N GLU A 317 3.03 4.24 35.97
CA GLU A 317 2.97 3.23 37.03
C GLU A 317 4.25 3.26 37.89
N GLU A 318 5.43 3.33 37.27
CA GLU A 318 6.70 3.48 37.99
C GLU A 318 6.78 4.81 38.73
N LEU A 319 6.32 5.91 38.12
CA LEU A 319 6.21 7.19 38.82
C LEU A 319 5.33 7.07 40.07
N SER A 320 4.17 6.43 39.94
CA SER A 320 3.22 6.23 41.03
C SER A 320 3.77 5.36 42.15
N GLN A 321 4.68 4.43 41.84
CA GLN A 321 5.39 3.67 42.85
C GLN A 321 6.39 4.55 43.60
N LYS A 322 7.24 5.30 42.88
CA LYS A 322 8.21 6.22 43.48
C LYS A 322 7.54 7.26 44.39
N LEU A 323 6.41 7.81 43.95
CA LEU A 323 5.63 8.77 44.75
C LEU A 323 5.07 8.17 46.05
N ARG A 324 4.68 6.89 46.03
CA ARG A 324 4.25 6.18 47.24
C ARG A 324 5.40 5.97 48.22
N GLU A 325 6.59 5.65 47.71
CA GLU A 325 7.80 5.49 48.52
C GLU A 325 8.28 6.81 49.15
N MET A 326 8.06 7.94 48.48
CA MET A 326 8.38 9.27 49.01
C MET A 326 7.46 9.71 50.17
N ASN A 327 6.29 9.08 50.33
CA ASN A 327 5.28 9.43 51.34
C ASN A 327 4.91 10.93 51.35
N VAL A 328 4.59 11.47 50.17
CA VAL A 328 4.26 12.89 49.96
C VAL A 328 2.80 13.11 49.58
N SER A 329 2.26 14.30 49.89
CA SER A 329 0.93 14.70 49.45
C SER A 329 1.00 15.31 48.04
N LEU A 330 0.68 14.50 47.02
CA LEU A 330 0.72 14.91 45.62
C LEU A 330 -0.26 16.06 45.32
N ILE A 331 0.24 17.13 44.71
CA ILE A 331 -0.57 18.26 44.25
C ILE A 331 -0.77 18.17 42.74
N SER A 332 0.30 17.97 41.98
CA SER A 332 0.22 17.96 40.52
C SER A 332 1.36 17.21 39.84
N VAL A 333 1.09 16.68 38.64
CA VAL A 333 2.10 16.05 37.78
C VAL A 333 2.07 16.67 36.39
N ASP A 334 3.25 17.04 35.90
CA ASP A 334 3.49 17.53 34.54
C ASP A 334 4.53 16.65 33.86
N LEU A 335 4.19 16.10 32.70
CA LEU A 335 5.18 15.51 31.81
C LEU A 335 5.90 16.63 31.04
N LEU A 336 7.21 16.74 31.24
CA LEU A 336 8.06 17.76 30.61
C LEU A 336 8.68 17.27 29.30
N LYS A 337 9.21 16.05 29.32
CA LYS A 337 10.03 15.50 28.24
C LYS A 337 9.99 13.98 28.25
N THR A 338 10.19 13.40 27.10
CA THR A 338 10.34 11.97 26.87
C THR A 338 11.58 11.66 26.06
N GLU A 339 12.16 10.49 26.28
CA GLU A 339 13.31 9.97 25.54
C GLU A 339 13.05 8.53 25.09
N GLY A 340 13.73 8.15 24.01
CA GLY A 340 13.58 6.84 23.39
C GLY A 340 13.52 6.90 21.88
N ARG A 341 13.28 5.73 21.28
CA ARG A 341 13.20 5.56 19.82
C ARG A 341 12.07 6.37 19.18
N HIS A 342 10.99 6.63 19.93
CA HIS A 342 9.83 7.37 19.46
C HIS A 342 10.21 8.75 18.93
N ARG A 343 11.13 9.48 19.57
CA ARG A 343 11.58 10.81 19.09
C ARG A 343 12.14 10.78 17.68
N ARG A 344 12.94 9.75 17.36
CA ARG A 344 13.52 9.58 16.01
C ARG A 344 12.43 9.30 14.99
N VAL A 345 11.47 8.45 15.33
CA VAL A 345 10.30 8.18 14.47
C VAL A 345 9.48 9.44 14.25
N MET A 346 9.22 10.22 15.30
CA MET A 346 8.50 11.48 15.20
C MET A 346 9.22 12.47 14.29
N SER A 347 10.53 12.66 14.49
CA SER A 347 11.34 13.54 13.64
C SER A 347 11.30 13.13 12.16
N LEU A 348 11.40 11.84 11.84
CA LEU A 348 11.31 11.35 10.46
C LEU A 348 9.94 11.59 9.81
N LEU A 349 8.87 11.55 10.60
CA LEU A 349 7.51 11.74 10.10
C LEU A 349 7.15 13.22 9.93
N THR A 350 7.75 14.10 10.75
CA THR A 350 7.59 15.55 10.62
C THR A 350 8.51 16.13 9.54
N SER A 351 9.76 15.67 9.43
CA SER A 351 10.75 16.22 8.48
C SER A 351 10.49 15.88 7.02
N LYS A 352 9.68 14.85 6.72
CA LYS A 352 9.31 14.49 5.35
C LYS A 352 8.36 15.51 4.67
N ARG A 353 7.97 16.57 5.37
CA ARG A 353 6.81 17.41 5.04
C ARG A 353 7.02 18.91 5.24
N GLU A 354 8.24 19.29 5.63
CA GLU A 354 8.82 20.61 5.34
C GLU A 354 9.50 20.51 3.98
#